data_AF-W7C657-F1
#
_entry.id   AF-W7C657-F1
#
_cell.length_a   1.000
_cell.length_b   1.000
_cell.length_c   1.000
_cell.angle_alpha   90.00
_cell.angle_beta   90.00
_cell.angle_gamma   90.00
#
_symmetry.space_group_name_H-M   'P 1'
#
loop_
_entity.id
_entity.type
_entity.pdbx_description
1 polymer ?
#
loop_
_entity_poly.entity_id
_entity_poly.type
_entity_poly.pdbx_seq_one_letter_code
_entity_poly.pdbx_strand_id
1 'polypeptide(L)'
;MTPSGDDMLVGILLIGNVSGTFKQTLGQLITTEQLTTDISQTYLKYALKDEFSDALLSLYEAFQTGADTQKITEQILKNGHTSGTDTIAGVALAIKEEFSMGKRVVIALGGNAILQPNQEATFENQLKNVEDSCAKIAEITEAGHKVIVTHGNGPQVGNILRQNEEAKAYVPALPIDACSAESQGFIGYMMEQSLKNELARKKLPTNVITLLTQTEVSASDPAFQSPTKPIGVFYTREEAVELAAAKGWEMAEDAGRGYRRVVPSPQPQKIHGVEAIKQLVATDTVVISTGGGGIPVVQNEEGDLKGVEAVIDKDRSALRLSEQVEADVFMILTDVTNVYLHFGEPNQQKLEGVPVKEAKEYMTEGHFADGSMGPKMEAAIAFAESGKEAIICSLDAAVEALAGRAGTRILPEKSTVNA
;
A
#
# COMPACT_ATOMS: atom_id res chain seq x y z
N MET A 1 -21.45 -27.98 15.24
CA MET A 1 -20.81 -29.21 14.75
C MET A 1 -21.89 -30.26 14.62
N THR A 2 -21.96 -30.88 13.45
CA THR A 2 -22.93 -31.89 12.99
C THR A 2 -22.24 -32.61 11.84
N PRO A 3 -22.50 -33.89 11.54
CA PRO A 3 -21.78 -34.59 10.47
C PRO A 3 -21.62 -33.79 9.16
N SER A 4 -22.70 -33.21 8.63
CA SER A 4 -22.65 -32.33 7.45
C SER A 4 -21.84 -31.04 7.66
N GLY A 5 -22.06 -30.36 8.78
CA GLY A 5 -21.29 -29.16 9.13
C GLY A 5 -19.79 -29.44 9.34
N ASP A 6 -19.45 -30.65 9.78
CA ASP A 6 -18.06 -31.05 10.03
C ASP A 6 -17.35 -31.40 8.72
N ASP A 7 -18.04 -32.06 7.79
CA ASP A 7 -17.55 -32.28 6.43
C ASP A 7 -17.30 -30.93 5.71
N MET A 8 -18.17 -29.95 5.94
CA MET A 8 -17.97 -28.57 5.47
C MET A 8 -16.72 -27.92 6.10
N LEU A 9 -16.50 -28.12 7.41
CA LEU A 9 -15.28 -27.65 8.10
C LEU A 9 -14.02 -28.33 7.56
N VAL A 10 -14.06 -29.62 7.23
CA VAL A 10 -12.95 -30.32 6.55
C VAL A 10 -12.65 -29.67 5.20
N GLY A 11 -13.67 -29.37 4.41
CA GLY A 11 -13.52 -28.66 3.14
C GLY A 11 -12.92 -27.26 3.31
N ILE A 12 -13.31 -26.54 4.37
CA ILE A 12 -12.74 -25.23 4.69
C ILE A 12 -11.26 -25.34 5.07
N LEU A 13 -10.90 -26.33 5.90
CA LEU A 13 -9.51 -26.57 6.33
C LEU A 13 -8.59 -27.00 5.18
N LEU A 14 -9.13 -27.59 4.10
CA LEU A 14 -8.36 -28.03 2.94
C LEU A 14 -7.74 -26.87 2.16
N ILE A 15 -8.50 -25.79 1.98
CA ILE A 15 -8.11 -24.64 1.13
C ILE A 15 -7.73 -23.44 1.99
N GLY A 16 -8.46 -23.22 3.07
CA GLY A 16 -8.39 -21.97 3.81
C GLY A 16 -7.07 -21.79 4.52
N ASN A 17 -6.44 -20.63 4.29
CA ASN A 17 -5.48 -20.03 5.21
C ASN A 17 -6.20 -19.56 6.49
N VAL A 18 -6.87 -20.49 7.17
CA VAL A 18 -7.67 -20.24 8.38
C VAL A 18 -6.75 -19.75 9.49
N SER A 19 -7.22 -18.76 10.25
CA SER A 19 -6.41 -18.16 11.31
C SER A 19 -5.97 -19.20 12.34
N GLY A 20 -4.78 -19.00 12.94
CA GLY A 20 -4.31 -19.86 14.04
C GLY A 20 -5.31 -19.95 15.19
N THR A 21 -6.04 -18.86 15.45
CA THR A 21 -7.15 -18.81 16.43
C THR A 21 -8.29 -19.74 16.05
N PHE A 22 -8.68 -19.80 14.77
CA PHE A 22 -9.71 -20.73 14.31
C PHE A 22 -9.30 -22.19 14.53
N LYS A 23 -8.08 -22.57 14.11
CA LYS A 23 -7.55 -23.94 14.31
C LYS A 23 -7.50 -24.29 15.81
N GLN A 24 -7.10 -23.34 16.67
CA GLN A 24 -7.03 -23.54 18.12
C GLN A 24 -8.42 -23.72 18.75
N THR A 25 -9.38 -22.87 18.41
CA THR A 25 -10.76 -22.96 18.93
C THR A 25 -11.42 -24.26 18.48
N LEU A 26 -11.29 -24.62 17.20
CA LEU A 26 -11.83 -25.88 16.69
C LEU A 26 -11.17 -27.09 17.39
N GLY A 27 -9.84 -27.06 17.55
CA GLY A 27 -9.10 -28.10 18.27
C GLY A 27 -9.52 -28.27 19.74
N GLN A 28 -9.84 -27.18 20.43
CA GLN A 28 -10.42 -27.23 21.77
C GLN A 28 -11.81 -27.85 21.75
N LEU A 29 -12.72 -27.33 20.92
CA LEU A 29 -14.11 -27.80 20.84
C LEU A 29 -14.20 -29.30 20.55
N ILE A 30 -13.40 -29.81 19.61
CA ILE A 30 -13.38 -31.25 19.29
C ILE A 30 -12.72 -32.09 20.37
N THR A 31 -11.98 -31.53 21.34
CA THR A 31 -11.30 -32.31 22.38
C THR A 31 -12.07 -32.27 23.70
N THR A 32 -12.70 -31.14 24.02
CA THR A 32 -13.35 -30.91 25.31
C THR A 32 -14.84 -31.16 25.29
N GLU A 33 -15.49 -31.08 24.13
CA GLU A 33 -16.95 -31.16 24.02
C GLU A 33 -17.38 -32.29 23.05
N GLN A 34 -18.41 -33.05 23.43
CA GLN A 34 -18.94 -34.14 22.61
C GLN A 34 -20.02 -33.60 21.65
N LEU A 35 -19.59 -32.70 20.76
CA LEU A 35 -20.47 -31.91 19.89
C LEU A 35 -20.78 -32.57 18.53
N THR A 36 -20.14 -33.68 18.21
CA THR A 36 -20.38 -34.45 16.97
C THR A 36 -20.07 -35.94 17.15
N THR A 37 -20.18 -36.72 16.08
CA THR A 37 -19.86 -38.15 16.06
C THR A 37 -18.36 -38.40 16.18
N ASP A 38 -17.98 -39.53 16.77
CA ASP A 38 -16.58 -39.94 16.92
C ASP A 38 -15.84 -40.01 15.57
N ILE A 39 -16.56 -40.34 14.49
CA ILE A 39 -16.03 -40.41 13.13
C ILE A 39 -15.72 -39.00 12.61
N SER A 40 -16.68 -38.08 12.64
CA SER A 40 -16.49 -36.69 12.19
C SER A 40 -15.41 -35.97 13.00
N GLN A 41 -15.38 -36.21 14.32
CA GLN A 41 -14.35 -35.70 15.22
C GLN A 41 -12.95 -36.19 14.81
N THR A 42 -12.83 -37.44 14.36
CA THR A 42 -11.56 -38.00 13.89
C THR A 42 -11.10 -37.32 12.60
N TYR A 43 -11.99 -37.16 11.61
CA TYR A 43 -11.67 -36.44 10.37
C TYR A 43 -11.21 -35.00 10.62
N LEU A 44 -11.89 -34.28 11.52
CA LEU A 44 -11.49 -32.91 11.91
C LEU A 44 -10.11 -32.87 12.58
N LYS A 45 -9.75 -33.87 13.40
CA LYS A 45 -8.41 -33.95 14.02
C LYS A 45 -7.30 -34.17 12.99
N TYR A 46 -7.57 -34.94 11.95
CA TYR A 46 -6.63 -35.14 10.84
C TYR A 46 -6.52 -33.88 9.98
N ALA A 47 -7.64 -33.27 9.61
CA ALA A 47 -7.65 -32.01 8.86
C ALA A 47 -6.91 -30.87 9.58
N LEU A 48 -6.99 -30.78 10.91
CA LEU A 48 -6.23 -29.81 11.70
C LEU A 48 -4.70 -30.02 11.67
N LYS A 49 -4.25 -31.21 11.28
CA LYS A 49 -2.83 -31.56 11.06
C LYS A 49 -2.45 -31.51 9.57
N ASP A 50 -3.33 -30.95 8.75
CA ASP A 50 -3.18 -30.88 7.30
C ASP A 50 -3.09 -32.27 6.63
N GLU A 51 -3.74 -33.29 7.25
CA GLU A 51 -3.85 -34.65 6.72
C GLU A 51 -5.27 -34.87 6.15
N PHE A 52 -5.36 -35.15 4.84
CA PHE A 52 -6.62 -35.32 4.11
C PHE A 52 -6.64 -36.60 3.28
N SER A 53 -7.80 -36.96 2.73
CA SER A 53 -7.92 -38.09 1.81
C SER A 53 -7.25 -37.82 0.47
N ASP A 54 -6.79 -38.86 -0.23
CA ASP A 54 -6.11 -38.75 -1.52
C ASP A 54 -6.91 -37.93 -2.56
N ALA A 55 -8.24 -38.05 -2.55
CA ALA A 55 -9.11 -37.30 -3.45
C ALA A 55 -9.10 -35.79 -3.14
N LEU A 56 -9.10 -35.41 -1.87
CA LEU A 56 -9.02 -34.00 -1.45
C LEU A 56 -7.62 -33.44 -1.68
N LEU A 57 -6.57 -34.23 -1.44
CA LEU A 57 -5.18 -33.84 -1.76
C LEU A 57 -4.99 -33.64 -3.25
N SER A 58 -5.54 -34.52 -4.08
CA SER A 58 -5.52 -34.39 -5.55
C SER A 58 -6.28 -33.14 -6.02
N LEU A 59 -7.41 -32.82 -5.37
CA LEU A 59 -8.15 -31.59 -5.64
C LEU A 59 -7.33 -30.35 -5.26
N TYR A 60 -6.68 -30.37 -4.09
CA TYR A 60 -5.80 -29.30 -3.63
C TYR A 60 -4.62 -29.09 -4.59
N GLU A 61 -3.95 -30.15 -5.03
CA GLU A 61 -2.87 -30.09 -6.01
C GLU A 61 -3.33 -29.55 -7.36
N ALA A 62 -4.53 -29.92 -7.81
CA ALA A 62 -5.12 -29.38 -9.03
C ALA A 62 -5.38 -27.86 -8.93
N PHE A 63 -5.81 -27.36 -7.76
CA PHE A 63 -5.90 -25.92 -7.53
C PHE A 63 -4.54 -25.22 -7.60
N GLN A 64 -3.50 -25.80 -7.02
CA GLN A 64 -2.14 -25.23 -7.03
C GLN A 64 -1.50 -25.19 -8.42
N THR A 65 -1.82 -26.18 -9.26
CA THR A 65 -1.24 -26.33 -10.61
C THR A 65 -2.09 -25.72 -11.72
N GLY A 66 -3.31 -25.27 -11.40
CA GLY A 66 -4.29 -24.80 -12.39
C GLY A 66 -4.85 -25.90 -13.29
N ALA A 67 -4.75 -27.15 -12.86
CA ALA A 67 -5.30 -28.30 -13.58
C ALA A 67 -6.84 -28.33 -13.52
N ASP A 68 -7.47 -29.00 -14.48
CA ASP A 68 -8.92 -29.16 -14.52
C ASP A 68 -9.43 -29.97 -13.31
N THR A 69 -10.21 -29.32 -12.45
CA THR A 69 -10.75 -29.88 -11.22
C THR A 69 -12.07 -30.62 -11.42
N GLN A 70 -12.68 -30.56 -12.62
CA GLN A 70 -14.04 -31.06 -12.84
C GLN A 70 -14.16 -32.55 -12.52
N LYS A 71 -13.25 -33.38 -13.06
CA LYS A 71 -13.27 -34.84 -12.84
C LYS A 71 -13.05 -35.23 -11.39
N ILE A 72 -12.15 -34.51 -10.69
CA ILE A 72 -11.83 -34.78 -9.29
C ILE A 72 -13.01 -34.39 -8.40
N THR A 73 -13.63 -33.24 -8.69
CA THR A 73 -14.85 -32.77 -8.00
C THR A 73 -15.99 -33.76 -8.19
N GLU A 74 -16.23 -34.24 -9.41
CA GLU A 74 -17.26 -35.26 -9.69
C GLU A 74 -17.01 -36.59 -8.96
N GLN A 75 -15.74 -36.95 -8.71
CA GLN A 75 -15.40 -38.13 -7.91
C GLN A 75 -15.71 -37.92 -6.43
N ILE A 76 -15.37 -36.76 -5.88
CA ILE A 76 -15.65 -36.42 -4.48
C ILE A 76 -17.17 -36.36 -4.24
N LEU A 77 -17.93 -35.78 -5.17
CA LEU A 77 -19.40 -35.71 -5.09
C LEU A 77 -20.07 -37.09 -5.08
N LYS A 78 -19.40 -38.14 -5.58
CA LYS A 78 -19.91 -39.52 -5.57
C LYS A 78 -19.56 -40.27 -4.27
N ASN A 79 -18.70 -39.72 -3.42
CA ASN A 79 -18.27 -40.33 -2.17
C ASN A 79 -19.20 -39.93 -1.01
N GLY A 80 -20.02 -40.89 -0.56
CA GLY A 80 -21.00 -40.69 0.51
C GLY A 80 -22.21 -39.88 0.04
N HIS A 81 -23.42 -40.25 0.48
CA HIS A 81 -24.65 -39.64 -0.05
C HIS A 81 -24.69 -38.10 0.05
N THR A 82 -24.21 -37.52 1.14
CA THR A 82 -24.21 -36.06 1.39
C THR A 82 -22.82 -35.51 1.75
N SER A 83 -21.94 -36.33 2.32
CA SER A 83 -20.62 -35.93 2.84
C SER A 83 -19.70 -35.30 1.79
N GLY A 84 -19.60 -35.88 0.60
CA GLY A 84 -18.84 -35.29 -0.50
C GLY A 84 -19.39 -33.95 -0.97
N THR A 85 -20.72 -33.77 -0.93
CA THR A 85 -21.37 -32.49 -1.29
C THR A 85 -21.08 -31.42 -0.24
N ASP A 86 -21.20 -31.76 1.04
CA ASP A 86 -20.92 -30.85 2.15
C ASP A 86 -19.44 -30.44 2.19
N THR A 87 -18.52 -31.37 1.90
CA THR A 87 -17.08 -31.08 1.79
C THR A 87 -16.78 -30.14 0.63
N ILE A 88 -17.34 -30.40 -0.56
CA ILE A 88 -17.16 -29.50 -1.72
C ILE A 88 -17.81 -28.13 -1.48
N ALA A 89 -18.94 -28.07 -0.75
CA ALA A 89 -19.52 -26.80 -0.33
C ALA A 89 -18.59 -26.03 0.61
N GLY A 90 -17.92 -26.71 1.55
CA GLY A 90 -16.88 -26.14 2.41
C GLY A 90 -15.68 -25.61 1.62
N VAL A 91 -15.18 -26.39 0.66
CA VAL A 91 -14.14 -25.98 -0.29
C VAL A 91 -14.57 -24.74 -1.07
N ALA A 92 -15.79 -24.72 -1.61
CA ALA A 92 -16.31 -23.58 -2.36
C ALA A 92 -16.49 -22.33 -1.48
N LEU A 93 -16.88 -22.50 -0.22
CA LEU A 93 -16.95 -21.41 0.77
C LEU A 93 -15.57 -20.86 1.09
N ALA A 94 -14.58 -21.72 1.33
CA ALA A 94 -13.20 -21.30 1.60
C ALA A 94 -12.56 -20.64 0.38
N ILE A 95 -12.77 -21.18 -0.83
CA ILE A 95 -12.34 -20.52 -2.08
C ILE A 95 -13.05 -19.18 -2.20
N LYS A 96 -14.37 -19.12 -2.02
CA LYS A 96 -15.09 -17.84 -2.07
C LYS A 96 -14.57 -16.86 -1.03
N GLU A 97 -14.23 -17.31 0.18
CA GLU A 97 -13.62 -16.47 1.21
C GLU A 97 -12.19 -16.07 0.90
N GLU A 98 -11.36 -16.95 0.33
CA GLU A 98 -9.98 -16.68 -0.07
C GLU A 98 -9.92 -15.73 -1.28
N PHE A 99 -10.88 -15.87 -2.21
CA PHE A 99 -11.15 -14.89 -3.27
C PHE A 99 -11.85 -13.63 -2.73
N SER A 100 -12.50 -13.68 -1.56
CA SER A 100 -13.08 -12.50 -0.87
C SER A 100 -12.14 -11.86 0.16
N MET A 101 -11.01 -12.49 0.49
CA MET A 101 -9.93 -11.87 1.23
C MET A 101 -9.30 -10.90 0.24
N GLY A 102 -9.90 -9.72 0.12
CA GLY A 102 -9.44 -8.75 -0.82
C GLY A 102 -7.97 -8.44 -0.55
N LYS A 103 -7.22 -8.35 -1.65
CA LYS A 103 -5.79 -8.05 -1.67
C LYS A 103 -5.42 -6.96 -0.65
N ARG A 104 -4.28 -7.09 0.02
CA ARG A 104 -3.68 -6.00 0.77
C ARG A 104 -3.12 -4.98 -0.21
N VAL A 105 -3.76 -3.83 -0.33
CA VAL A 105 -3.39 -2.78 -1.29
C VAL A 105 -2.75 -1.62 -0.53
N VAL A 106 -1.52 -1.28 -0.87
CA VAL A 106 -0.90 -0.02 -0.47
C VAL A 106 -1.12 1.00 -1.57
N ILE A 107 -1.79 2.10 -1.23
CA ILE A 107 -2.15 3.18 -2.16
C ILE A 107 -1.28 4.40 -1.85
N ALA A 108 -0.45 4.83 -2.81
CA ALA A 108 0.33 6.06 -2.73
C ALA A 108 -0.41 7.22 -3.41
N LEU A 109 -0.95 8.14 -2.62
CA LEU A 109 -1.67 9.31 -3.13
C LEU A 109 -0.74 10.42 -3.62
N GLY A 110 -1.06 10.93 -4.81
CA GLY A 110 -0.57 12.17 -5.40
C GLY A 110 -0.66 13.41 -4.49
N GLY A 111 0.19 14.42 -4.73
CA GLY A 111 -0.04 15.75 -4.12
C GLY A 111 -1.36 16.37 -4.61
N ASN A 112 -1.73 16.09 -5.85
CA ASN A 112 -2.98 16.50 -6.49
C ASN A 112 -4.24 15.95 -5.81
N ALA A 113 -4.12 14.84 -5.05
CA ALA A 113 -5.22 14.30 -4.25
C ALA A 113 -5.58 15.21 -3.05
N ILE A 114 -4.67 16.11 -2.67
CA ILE A 114 -4.86 17.03 -1.54
C ILE A 114 -4.96 18.46 -2.06
N LEU A 115 -4.09 18.88 -2.99
CA LEU A 115 -4.11 20.22 -3.55
C LEU A 115 -3.81 20.17 -5.05
N GLN A 116 -4.75 20.65 -5.86
CA GLN A 116 -4.59 20.67 -7.31
C GLN A 116 -3.65 21.80 -7.78
N PRO A 117 -3.01 21.66 -8.95
CA PRO A 117 -2.21 22.73 -9.54
C PRO A 117 -3.02 24.02 -9.69
N ASN A 118 -2.41 25.16 -9.31
CA ASN A 118 -3.02 26.51 -9.34
C ASN A 118 -4.22 26.73 -8.41
N GLN A 119 -4.55 25.76 -7.55
CA GLN A 119 -5.58 25.95 -6.54
C GLN A 119 -5.02 26.69 -5.32
N GLU A 120 -5.82 27.59 -4.74
CA GLU A 120 -5.44 28.26 -3.50
C GLU A 120 -5.33 27.25 -2.35
N ALA A 121 -4.23 27.31 -1.60
CA ALA A 121 -3.89 26.35 -0.55
C ALA A 121 -4.67 26.57 0.77
N THR A 122 -5.98 26.83 0.68
CA THR A 122 -6.87 26.94 1.84
C THR A 122 -7.14 25.57 2.47
N PHE A 123 -7.59 25.57 3.72
CA PHE A 123 -7.99 24.33 4.39
C PHE A 123 -9.20 23.70 3.67
N GLU A 124 -10.18 24.51 3.29
CA GLU A 124 -11.45 24.09 2.68
C GLU A 124 -11.23 23.44 1.31
N ASN A 125 -10.35 24.02 0.49
CA ASN A 125 -9.99 23.44 -0.82
C ASN A 125 -9.31 22.08 -0.64
N GLN A 126 -8.39 21.97 0.32
CA GLN A 126 -7.68 20.73 0.58
C GLN A 126 -8.60 19.66 1.15
N LEU A 127 -9.47 20.02 2.10
CA LEU A 127 -10.48 19.13 2.65
C LEU A 127 -11.39 18.61 1.55
N LYS A 128 -11.87 19.48 0.64
CA LYS A 128 -12.75 19.06 -0.45
C LYS A 128 -12.10 18.06 -1.40
N ASN A 129 -10.84 18.27 -1.79
CA ASN A 129 -10.10 17.31 -2.62
C ASN A 129 -9.87 15.97 -1.88
N VAL A 130 -9.59 16.04 -0.58
CA VAL A 130 -9.43 14.85 0.26
C VAL A 130 -10.75 14.09 0.37
N GLU A 131 -11.88 14.75 0.55
CA GLU A 131 -13.22 14.12 0.54
C GLU A 131 -13.45 13.34 -0.75
N ASP A 132 -13.19 13.95 -1.90
CA ASP A 132 -13.37 13.31 -3.22
C ASP A 132 -12.42 12.11 -3.38
N SER A 133 -11.18 12.23 -2.88
CA SER A 133 -10.20 11.13 -2.86
C SER A 133 -10.62 9.98 -1.96
N CYS A 134 -11.11 10.30 -0.77
CA CYS A 134 -11.57 9.33 0.22
C CYS A 134 -12.83 8.59 -0.24
N ALA A 135 -13.72 9.24 -1.01
CA ALA A 135 -14.88 8.57 -1.61
C ALA A 135 -14.45 7.41 -2.53
N LYS A 136 -13.40 7.61 -3.33
CA LYS A 136 -12.84 6.57 -4.21
C LYS A 136 -12.08 5.48 -3.46
N ILE A 137 -11.34 5.84 -2.42
CA ILE A 137 -10.71 4.85 -1.54
C ILE A 137 -11.76 3.99 -0.83
N ALA A 138 -12.89 4.58 -0.42
CA ALA A 138 -13.99 3.82 0.18
C ALA A 138 -14.61 2.82 -0.80
N GLU A 139 -14.64 3.09 -2.11
CA GLU A 139 -15.06 2.12 -3.13
C GLU A 139 -14.08 0.92 -3.21
N ILE A 140 -12.78 1.13 -3.00
CA ILE A 140 -11.77 0.05 -2.94
C ILE A 140 -12.01 -0.83 -1.70
N THR A 141 -12.29 -0.22 -0.55
CA THR A 141 -12.65 -0.94 0.67
C THR A 141 -13.97 -1.70 0.52
N GLU A 142 -14.97 -1.10 -0.14
CA GLU A 142 -16.27 -1.73 -0.44
C GLU A 142 -16.12 -2.96 -1.33
N ALA A 143 -15.15 -2.95 -2.24
CA ALA A 143 -14.76 -4.10 -3.06
C ALA A 143 -14.07 -5.23 -2.27
N GLY A 144 -13.89 -5.08 -0.95
CA GLY A 144 -13.38 -6.08 -0.02
C GLY A 144 -11.86 -6.03 0.20
N HIS A 145 -11.16 -5.04 -0.38
CA HIS A 145 -9.71 -4.92 -0.26
C HIS A 145 -9.27 -4.35 1.09
N LYS A 146 -8.12 -4.84 1.58
CA LYS A 146 -7.47 -4.36 2.79
C LYS A 146 -6.56 -3.19 2.45
N VAL A 147 -6.96 -1.98 2.83
CA VAL A 147 -6.33 -0.75 2.32
C VAL A 147 -5.37 -0.13 3.32
N ILE A 148 -4.17 0.20 2.84
CA ILE A 148 -3.20 1.08 3.50
C ILE A 148 -3.00 2.28 2.59
N VAL A 149 -3.14 3.49 3.14
CA VAL A 149 -3.00 4.75 2.38
C VAL A 149 -1.73 5.47 2.81
N THR A 150 -0.88 5.82 1.85
CA THR A 150 0.18 6.80 2.02
C THR A 150 -0.12 8.03 1.18
N HIS A 151 0.52 9.16 1.50
CA HIS A 151 0.28 10.40 0.78
C HIS A 151 1.54 11.26 0.71
N GLY A 152 1.58 12.18 -0.25
CA GLY A 152 2.58 13.25 -0.27
C GLY A 152 2.23 14.36 0.72
N ASN A 153 3.18 15.24 1.01
CA ASN A 153 2.97 16.41 1.87
C ASN A 153 3.60 17.71 1.33
N GLY A 154 4.14 17.71 0.10
CA GLY A 154 5.00 18.79 -0.40
C GLY A 154 4.43 20.21 -0.21
N PRO A 155 3.21 20.52 -0.70
CA PRO A 155 2.59 21.82 -0.47
C PRO A 155 2.33 22.12 1.02
N GLN A 156 1.90 21.11 1.78
CA GLN A 156 1.51 21.26 3.19
C GLN A 156 2.71 21.54 4.09
N VAL A 157 3.76 20.70 4.00
CA VAL A 157 5.00 20.90 4.75
C VAL A 157 5.70 22.19 4.29
N GLY A 158 5.60 22.56 3.01
CA GLY A 158 6.09 23.84 2.51
C GLY A 158 5.42 25.05 3.18
N ASN A 159 4.11 25.01 3.34
CA ASN A 159 3.36 26.07 4.04
C ASN A 159 3.65 26.09 5.55
N ILE A 160 3.80 24.94 6.19
CA ILE A 160 4.18 24.83 7.61
C ILE A 160 5.58 25.42 7.85
N LEU A 161 6.53 25.10 6.98
CA LEU A 161 7.88 25.67 7.02
C LEU A 161 7.85 27.19 6.82
N ARG A 162 7.01 27.68 5.89
CA ARG A 162 6.81 29.11 5.68
C ARG A 162 6.25 29.80 6.93
N GLN A 163 5.24 29.21 7.58
CA GLN A 163 4.67 29.73 8.82
C GLN A 163 5.72 29.82 9.93
N ASN A 164 6.54 28.77 10.09
CA ASN A 164 7.65 28.75 11.04
C ASN A 164 8.67 29.87 10.76
N GLU A 165 8.99 30.12 9.48
CA GLU A 165 9.92 31.17 9.08
C GLU A 165 9.36 32.58 9.27
N GLU A 166 8.08 32.80 8.98
CA GLU A 166 7.41 34.09 9.18
C GLU A 166 7.21 34.41 10.67
N ALA A 167 6.94 33.39 11.49
CA ALA A 167 6.72 33.52 12.93
C ALA A 167 8.01 33.52 13.77
N LYS A 168 9.19 33.27 13.18
CA LYS A 168 10.46 33.03 13.90
C LYS A 168 10.88 34.14 14.88
N ALA A 169 10.41 35.37 14.66
CA ALA A 169 10.67 36.50 15.55
C ALA A 169 9.93 36.40 16.91
N TYR A 170 8.88 35.57 16.97
CA TYR A 170 8.01 35.41 18.13
C TYR A 170 7.98 33.97 18.66
N VAL A 171 8.13 32.99 17.77
CA VAL A 171 8.10 31.56 18.08
C VAL A 171 9.32 30.89 17.45
N PRO A 172 10.17 30.16 18.21
CA PRO A 172 11.30 29.45 17.62
C PRO A 172 10.87 28.51 16.49
N ALA A 173 11.55 28.60 15.34
CA ALA A 173 11.25 27.76 14.19
C ALA A 173 11.56 26.29 14.50
N LEU A 174 10.62 25.42 14.14
CA LEU A 174 10.78 23.97 14.25
C LEU A 174 11.71 23.43 13.16
N PRO A 175 12.41 22.32 13.42
CA PRO A 175 13.19 21.62 12.40
C PRO A 175 12.25 20.93 11.38
N ILE A 176 12.78 20.57 10.21
CA ILE A 176 11.99 20.02 9.09
C ILE A 176 11.27 18.72 9.45
N ASP A 177 11.90 17.84 10.21
CA ASP A 177 11.32 16.58 10.68
C ASP A 177 10.08 16.82 11.56
N ALA A 178 10.13 17.81 12.45
CA ALA A 178 8.97 18.21 13.25
C ALA A 178 7.87 18.83 12.38
N CYS A 179 8.21 19.68 11.40
CA CYS A 179 7.24 20.20 10.43
C CYS A 179 6.63 19.08 9.57
N SER A 180 7.40 18.04 9.25
CA SER A 180 6.91 16.84 8.57
C SER A 180 5.90 16.10 9.45
N ALA A 181 6.17 15.97 10.75
CA ALA A 181 5.24 15.39 11.72
C ALA A 181 3.92 16.17 11.80
N GLU A 182 3.97 17.51 11.83
CA GLU A 182 2.78 18.36 11.78
C GLU A 182 1.98 18.12 10.49
N SER A 183 2.67 18.00 9.35
CA SER A 183 2.00 17.72 8.07
C SER A 183 1.30 16.37 8.03
N GLN A 184 1.84 15.34 8.70
CA GLN A 184 1.18 14.03 8.83
C GLN A 184 -0.09 14.15 9.66
N GLY A 185 -0.04 14.85 10.79
CA GLY A 185 -1.21 15.09 11.63
C GLY A 185 -2.29 15.88 10.89
N PHE A 186 -1.90 16.92 10.15
CA PHE A 186 -2.81 17.75 9.37
C PHE A 186 -3.51 16.96 8.25
N ILE A 187 -2.75 16.29 7.39
CA ILE A 187 -3.32 15.55 6.25
C ILE A 187 -4.07 14.31 6.74
N GLY A 188 -3.50 13.59 7.71
CA GLY A 188 -4.11 12.44 8.33
C GLY A 188 -5.47 12.76 8.97
N TYR A 189 -5.57 13.90 9.67
CA TYR A 189 -6.85 14.40 10.18
C TYR A 189 -7.90 14.55 9.08
N MET A 190 -7.56 15.23 7.97
CA MET A 190 -8.50 15.42 6.86
C MET A 190 -8.93 14.08 6.24
N MET A 191 -7.97 13.18 6.01
CA MET A 191 -8.22 11.87 5.39
C MET A 191 -9.03 10.95 6.29
N GLU A 192 -8.67 10.85 7.57
CA GLU A 192 -9.36 9.99 8.53
C GLU A 192 -10.81 10.44 8.75
N GLN A 193 -11.04 11.75 8.91
CA GLN A 193 -12.38 12.30 9.01
C GLN A 193 -13.20 12.00 7.75
N SER A 194 -12.63 12.23 6.57
CA SER A 194 -13.32 12.05 5.29
C SER A 194 -13.65 10.58 5.02
N LEU A 195 -12.71 9.65 5.24
CA LEU A 195 -12.95 8.22 5.09
C LEU A 195 -13.98 7.70 6.09
N LYS A 196 -13.92 8.10 7.37
CA LYS A 196 -14.93 7.72 8.36
C LYS A 196 -16.33 8.14 7.93
N ASN A 197 -16.47 9.37 7.42
CA ASN A 197 -17.74 9.87 6.92
C ASN A 197 -18.25 9.06 5.72
N GLU A 198 -17.39 8.74 4.75
CA GLU A 198 -17.77 7.96 3.57
C GLU A 198 -18.12 6.51 3.88
N LEU A 199 -17.31 5.84 4.70
CA LEU A 199 -17.57 4.46 5.13
C LEU A 199 -18.87 4.38 5.93
N ALA A 200 -19.15 5.36 6.80
CA ALA A 200 -20.42 5.44 7.52
C ALA A 200 -21.62 5.65 6.58
N ARG A 201 -21.50 6.52 5.56
CA ARG A 201 -22.53 6.70 4.52
C ARG A 201 -22.82 5.41 3.76
N LYS A 202 -21.77 4.65 3.43
CA LYS A 202 -21.85 3.34 2.77
C LYS A 202 -22.25 2.20 3.72
N LYS A 203 -22.40 2.46 5.02
CA LYS A 203 -22.70 1.46 6.07
C LYS A 203 -21.66 0.34 6.16
N LEU A 204 -20.40 0.66 5.88
CA LEU A 204 -19.28 -0.25 6.05
C LEU A 204 -18.80 -0.17 7.51
N PRO A 205 -18.65 -1.31 8.22
CA PRO A 205 -18.21 -1.34 9.62
C PRO A 205 -16.70 -1.11 9.79
N THR A 206 -15.99 -0.85 8.69
CA THR A 206 -14.54 -0.66 8.61
C THR A 206 -14.08 0.53 9.46
N ASN A 207 -13.06 0.30 10.28
CA ASN A 207 -12.41 1.36 11.05
C ASN A 207 -11.39 2.12 10.18
N VAL A 208 -11.06 3.34 10.60
CA VAL A 208 -9.99 4.15 9.96
C VAL A 208 -9.11 4.74 11.05
N ILE A 209 -7.79 4.66 10.86
CA ILE A 209 -6.82 5.25 11.77
C ILE A 209 -5.63 5.84 11.02
N THR A 210 -5.17 7.00 11.46
CA THR A 210 -3.92 7.62 11.05
C THR A 210 -2.82 7.30 12.04
N LEU A 211 -1.68 6.81 11.54
CA LEU A 211 -0.48 6.60 12.34
C LEU A 211 0.59 7.63 11.98
N LEU A 212 1.04 8.36 13.00
CA LEU A 212 2.27 9.15 12.90
C LEU A 212 3.44 8.18 12.66
N THR A 213 4.20 8.40 11.60
CA THR A 213 5.14 7.42 11.08
C THR A 213 6.53 8.00 10.92
N GLN A 214 7.50 7.38 11.57
CA GLN A 214 8.92 7.63 11.38
C GLN A 214 9.48 6.69 10.30
N THR A 215 10.44 7.18 9.52
CA THR A 215 11.15 6.41 8.52
C THR A 215 12.64 6.53 8.73
N GLU A 216 13.26 5.39 9.01
CA GLU A 216 14.68 5.26 9.22
C GLU A 216 15.40 5.43 7.88
N VAL A 217 16.46 6.23 7.89
CA VAL A 217 17.36 6.48 6.76
C VAL A 217 18.80 6.30 7.21
N SER A 218 19.70 6.08 6.25
CA SER A 218 21.13 5.93 6.58
C SER A 218 21.75 7.28 6.90
N ALA A 219 22.44 7.40 8.03
CA ALA A 219 23.21 8.61 8.37
C ALA A 219 24.36 8.89 7.37
N SER A 220 24.79 7.87 6.61
CA SER A 220 25.82 7.98 5.58
C SER A 220 25.25 8.02 4.15
N ASP A 221 23.94 8.26 4.00
CA ASP A 221 23.32 8.39 2.68
C ASP A 221 23.98 9.54 1.89
N PRO A 222 24.41 9.31 0.63
CA PRO A 222 25.03 10.35 -0.20
C PRO A 222 24.16 11.60 -0.39
N ALA A 223 22.83 11.48 -0.26
CA ALA A 223 21.91 12.61 -0.35
C ALA A 223 22.16 13.70 0.71
N PHE A 224 22.81 13.37 1.83
CA PHE A 224 23.20 14.36 2.84
C PHE A 224 24.37 15.24 2.40
N GLN A 225 25.18 14.77 1.44
CA GLN A 225 26.32 15.53 0.89
C GLN A 225 25.94 16.31 -0.38
N SER A 226 24.85 15.92 -1.05
CA SER A 226 24.32 16.60 -2.24
C SER A 226 22.79 16.73 -2.17
N PRO A 227 22.27 17.66 -1.35
CA PRO A 227 20.87 18.06 -1.33
C PRO A 227 20.34 18.49 -2.72
N THR A 228 19.29 17.81 -3.19
CA THR A 228 18.68 18.11 -4.50
C THR A 228 17.20 18.49 -4.41
N LYS A 229 16.53 18.18 -3.30
CA LYS A 229 15.07 18.28 -3.23
C LYS A 229 14.62 19.67 -2.80
N PRO A 230 13.93 20.44 -3.65
CA PRO A 230 13.56 21.82 -3.32
C PRO A 230 12.34 21.86 -2.38
N ILE A 231 12.41 22.67 -1.34
CA ILE A 231 11.36 22.86 -0.32
C ILE A 231 11.07 24.33 -0.06
N GLY A 232 9.89 24.61 0.51
CA GLY A 232 9.48 25.96 0.90
C GLY A 232 9.28 26.92 -0.29
N VAL A 233 9.34 28.22 0.02
CA VAL A 233 9.07 29.33 -0.91
C VAL A 233 10.23 29.61 -1.87
N PHE A 234 9.93 30.35 -2.94
CA PHE A 234 10.94 30.91 -3.84
C PHE A 234 11.57 32.17 -3.23
N TYR A 235 12.87 32.30 -3.45
CA TYR A 235 13.71 33.43 -3.07
C TYR A 235 14.35 34.04 -4.30
N THR A 236 14.68 35.33 -4.24
CA THR A 236 15.55 35.94 -5.24
C THR A 236 16.98 35.40 -5.10
N ARG A 237 17.83 35.69 -6.09
CA ARG A 237 19.24 35.29 -6.04
C ARG A 237 19.96 35.93 -4.85
N GLU A 238 19.65 37.18 -4.56
CA GLU A 238 20.25 37.96 -3.48
C GLU A 238 19.84 37.37 -2.12
N GLU A 239 18.55 37.11 -1.92
CA GLU A 239 18.03 36.47 -0.70
C GLU A 239 18.62 35.08 -0.48
N ALA A 240 18.78 34.30 -1.55
CA ALA A 240 19.37 32.96 -1.47
C ALA A 240 20.84 32.99 -1.01
N VAL A 241 21.63 33.95 -1.49
CA VAL A 241 23.02 34.13 -1.05
C VAL A 241 23.09 34.53 0.42
N GLU A 242 22.21 35.42 0.87
CA GLU A 242 22.14 35.82 2.28
C GLU A 242 21.73 34.66 3.19
N LEU A 243 20.73 33.88 2.81
CA LEU A 243 20.26 32.72 3.58
C LEU A 243 21.30 31.60 3.65
N ALA A 244 22.03 31.36 2.56
CA ALA A 244 23.14 30.41 2.55
C ALA A 244 24.23 30.83 3.55
N ALA A 245 24.60 32.11 3.57
CA ALA A 245 25.62 32.62 4.49
C ALA A 245 25.15 32.67 5.96
N ALA A 246 23.90 33.07 6.20
CA ALA A 246 23.38 33.29 7.55
C ALA A 246 22.95 31.99 8.25
N LYS A 247 22.43 31.03 7.49
CA LYS A 247 21.82 29.79 8.03
C LYS A 247 22.52 28.50 7.61
N GLY A 248 23.50 28.58 6.71
CA GLY A 248 24.14 27.39 6.14
C GLY A 248 23.18 26.57 5.26
N TRP A 249 22.14 27.20 4.71
CA TRP A 249 21.21 26.52 3.83
C TRP A 249 21.81 26.31 2.44
N GLU A 250 21.60 25.13 1.89
CA GLU A 250 21.84 24.91 0.47
C GLU A 250 20.66 25.43 -0.35
N MET A 251 20.98 26.19 -1.40
CA MET A 251 20.01 26.86 -2.26
C MET A 251 20.26 26.45 -3.71
N ALA A 252 19.20 26.07 -4.44
CA ALA A 252 19.29 25.74 -5.86
C ALA A 252 18.27 26.56 -6.68
N GLU A 253 18.63 26.86 -7.93
CA GLU A 253 17.73 27.49 -8.88
C GLU A 253 16.71 26.47 -9.41
N ASP A 254 15.42 26.81 -9.36
CA ASP A 254 14.32 25.93 -9.76
C ASP A 254 13.66 26.45 -11.05
N ALA A 255 14.17 25.95 -12.19
CA ALA A 255 13.62 26.13 -13.53
C ALA A 255 13.35 27.61 -13.92
N GLY A 256 14.24 28.52 -13.53
CA GLY A 256 14.13 29.96 -13.84
C GLY A 256 13.03 30.70 -13.08
N ARG A 257 12.37 30.05 -12.11
CA ARG A 257 11.31 30.64 -11.27
C ARG A 257 11.85 31.30 -9.99
N GLY A 258 13.14 31.17 -9.72
CA GLY A 258 13.82 31.66 -8.52
C GLY A 258 14.65 30.57 -7.84
N TYR A 259 15.12 30.86 -6.63
CA TYR A 259 15.90 29.93 -5.81
C TYR A 259 15.05 29.32 -4.71
N ARG A 260 15.31 28.07 -4.33
CA ARG A 260 14.63 27.39 -3.21
C ARG A 260 15.66 26.71 -2.33
N ARG A 261 15.33 26.57 -1.03
CA ARG A 261 16.12 25.73 -0.11
C ARG A 261 16.04 24.30 -0.62
N VAL A 262 17.20 23.66 -0.80
CA VAL A 262 17.28 22.24 -1.10
C VAL A 262 17.64 21.46 0.15
N VAL A 263 17.07 20.26 0.25
CA VAL A 263 17.31 19.36 1.38
C VAL A 263 17.62 17.95 0.89
N PRO A 264 18.30 17.14 1.74
CA PRO A 264 18.52 15.73 1.46
C PRO A 264 17.21 14.98 1.20
N SER A 265 17.25 14.06 0.23
CA SER A 265 16.18 13.10 -0.05
C SER A 265 16.72 11.67 -0.01
N PRO A 266 17.13 11.18 1.18
CA PRO A 266 17.76 9.87 1.36
C PRO A 266 16.81 8.71 1.08
N GLN A 267 17.39 7.52 0.91
CA GLN A 267 16.64 6.28 0.68
C GLN A 267 15.98 5.75 1.97
N PRO A 268 14.69 5.37 1.94
CA PRO A 268 14.02 4.80 3.11
C PRO A 268 14.52 3.38 3.39
N GLN A 269 15.07 3.17 4.59
CA GLN A 269 15.55 1.86 5.03
C GLN A 269 14.47 1.06 5.76
N LYS A 270 13.74 1.72 6.67
CA LYS A 270 12.73 1.04 7.48
C LYS A 270 11.61 1.98 7.88
N ILE A 271 10.36 1.51 7.73
CA ILE A 271 9.20 2.19 8.28
C ILE A 271 8.98 1.69 9.70
N HIS A 272 8.89 2.61 10.67
CA HIS A 272 8.56 2.24 12.05
C HIS A 272 7.05 1.98 12.20
N GLY A 273 6.69 1.03 13.06
CA GLY A 273 5.28 0.69 13.34
C GLY A 273 4.64 -0.31 12.38
N VAL A 274 5.39 -0.91 11.46
CA VAL A 274 4.88 -1.88 10.45
C VAL A 274 4.08 -3.02 11.06
N GLU A 275 4.53 -3.63 12.16
CA GLU A 275 3.80 -4.74 12.78
C GLU A 275 2.42 -4.31 13.29
N ALA A 276 2.30 -3.09 13.82
CA ALA A 276 1.00 -2.52 14.20
C ALA A 276 0.12 -2.28 12.97
N ILE A 277 0.69 -1.77 11.87
CA ILE A 277 -0.02 -1.61 10.59
C ILE A 277 -0.57 -2.96 10.11
N LYS A 278 0.27 -4.01 10.10
CA LYS A 278 -0.13 -5.37 9.69
C LYS A 278 -1.30 -5.89 10.52
N GLN A 279 -1.24 -5.72 11.85
CA GLN A 279 -2.29 -6.15 12.77
C GLN A 279 -3.61 -5.40 12.53
N LEU A 280 -3.56 -4.08 12.40
CA LEU A 280 -4.76 -3.25 12.16
C LEU A 280 -5.43 -3.62 10.83
N VAL A 281 -4.64 -3.73 9.77
CA VAL A 281 -5.13 -4.07 8.42
C VAL A 281 -5.69 -5.49 8.39
N ALA A 282 -5.15 -6.42 9.19
CA ALA A 282 -5.69 -7.77 9.31
C ALA A 282 -7.09 -7.80 9.94
N THR A 283 -7.47 -6.76 10.69
CA THR A 283 -8.79 -6.57 11.33
C THR A 283 -9.69 -5.58 10.58
N ASP A 284 -9.56 -5.52 9.24
CA ASP A 284 -10.38 -4.68 8.36
C ASP A 284 -10.38 -3.19 8.74
N THR A 285 -9.26 -2.70 9.28
CA THR A 285 -9.02 -1.28 9.52
C THR A 285 -8.24 -0.69 8.34
N VAL A 286 -8.76 0.41 7.77
CA VAL A 286 -8.00 1.24 6.83
C VAL A 286 -6.97 2.03 7.60
N VAL A 287 -5.70 1.87 7.23
CA VAL A 287 -4.58 2.54 7.91
C VAL A 287 -4.01 3.62 7.01
N ILE A 288 -4.01 4.87 7.49
CA ILE A 288 -3.31 5.99 6.85
C ILE A 288 -1.95 6.11 7.54
N SER A 289 -0.86 6.04 6.79
CA SER A 289 0.50 5.96 7.35
C SER A 289 1.52 6.57 6.39
N THR A 290 2.74 6.79 6.88
CA THR A 290 3.90 7.18 6.05
C THR A 290 3.63 8.46 5.25
N GLY A 291 2.87 9.38 5.85
CA GLY A 291 2.53 10.66 5.23
C GLY A 291 3.79 11.47 4.94
N GLY A 292 3.87 12.03 3.73
CA GLY A 292 5.05 12.77 3.27
C GLY A 292 6.30 11.92 3.05
N GLY A 293 6.17 10.59 3.01
CA GLY A 293 7.30 9.67 3.00
C GLY A 293 7.83 9.30 4.39
N GLY A 294 7.19 9.76 5.47
CA GLY A 294 7.60 9.51 6.85
C GLY A 294 8.45 10.63 7.45
N ILE A 295 8.49 10.70 8.78
CA ILE A 295 9.37 11.59 9.53
C ILE A 295 10.78 10.99 9.50
N PRO A 296 11.76 11.63 8.85
CA PRO A 296 13.09 11.05 8.69
C PRO A 296 13.82 10.96 10.03
N VAL A 297 14.30 9.76 10.35
CA VAL A 297 15.11 9.51 11.55
C VAL A 297 16.34 8.69 11.19
N VAL A 298 17.41 8.86 11.96
CA VAL A 298 18.56 7.94 11.97
C VAL A 298 18.59 7.21 13.31
N GLN A 299 19.02 5.95 13.30
CA GLN A 299 19.28 5.19 14.52
C GLN A 299 20.77 5.27 14.85
N ASN A 300 21.11 5.64 16.10
CA ASN A 300 22.49 5.63 16.57
C ASN A 300 22.96 4.21 16.96
N GLU A 301 24.24 4.06 17.31
CA GLU A 301 24.82 2.76 17.73
C GLU A 301 24.17 2.19 19.00
N GLU A 302 23.58 3.04 19.85
CA GLU A 302 22.89 2.66 21.09
C GLU A 302 21.43 2.23 20.84
N GLY A 303 20.91 2.45 19.63
CA GLY A 303 19.55 2.11 19.23
C GLY A 303 18.54 3.26 19.35
N ASP A 304 18.97 4.45 19.77
CA ASP A 304 18.11 5.63 19.89
C ASP A 304 17.82 6.25 18.51
N LEU A 305 16.59 6.72 18.33
CA LEU A 305 16.16 7.42 17.13
C LEU A 305 16.34 8.92 17.29
N LYS A 306 16.89 9.56 16.26
CA LYS A 306 17.03 11.02 16.18
C LYS A 306 16.50 11.53 14.84
N GLY A 307 15.65 12.56 14.89
CA GLY A 307 15.17 13.26 13.70
C GLY A 307 16.29 13.95 12.93
N VAL A 308 16.18 13.97 11.61
CA VAL A 308 17.14 14.61 10.71
C VAL A 308 16.46 15.53 9.71
N GLU A 309 17.10 16.63 9.33
CA GLU A 309 16.56 17.56 8.35
C GLU A 309 16.64 16.99 6.93
N ALA A 310 15.61 16.24 6.54
CA ALA A 310 15.49 15.64 5.21
C ALA A 310 14.01 15.57 4.79
N VAL A 311 13.74 15.32 3.51
CA VAL A 311 12.40 14.98 3.03
C VAL A 311 12.48 13.76 2.15
N ILE A 312 11.99 12.63 2.65
CA ILE A 312 12.04 11.36 1.94
C ILE A 312 11.07 11.39 0.75
N ASP A 313 11.39 10.68 -0.33
CA ASP A 313 10.47 10.52 -1.43
C ASP A 313 9.29 9.62 -1.03
N LYS A 314 8.06 10.09 -1.29
CA LYS A 314 6.85 9.38 -0.86
C LYS A 314 6.65 8.06 -1.62
N ASP A 315 7.01 8.01 -2.90
CA ASP A 315 6.76 6.84 -3.75
C ASP A 315 7.77 5.74 -3.35
N ARG A 316 9.03 6.12 -3.04
CA ARG A 316 10.04 5.23 -2.45
C ARG A 316 9.66 4.73 -1.05
N SER A 317 9.14 5.60 -0.18
CA SER A 317 8.66 5.17 1.14
C SER A 317 7.41 4.30 1.06
N ALA A 318 6.53 4.55 0.10
CA ALA A 318 5.35 3.72 -0.14
C ALA A 318 5.75 2.34 -0.69
N LEU A 319 6.75 2.26 -1.58
CA LEU A 319 7.37 1.00 -1.97
C LEU A 319 7.91 0.25 -0.75
N ARG A 320 8.75 0.90 0.07
CA ARG A 320 9.33 0.28 1.27
C ARG A 320 8.25 -0.20 2.24
N LEU A 321 7.20 0.59 2.44
CA LEU A 321 6.05 0.18 3.24
C LEU A 321 5.38 -1.06 2.64
N SER A 322 5.16 -1.08 1.33
CA SER A 322 4.52 -2.19 0.61
C SER A 322 5.28 -3.50 0.77
N GLU A 323 6.61 -3.47 0.72
CA GLU A 323 7.46 -4.62 1.01
C GLU A 323 7.28 -5.09 2.46
N GLN A 324 7.38 -4.18 3.42
CA GLN A 324 7.39 -4.52 4.85
C GLN A 324 6.03 -4.98 5.39
N VAL A 325 4.93 -4.46 4.82
CA VAL A 325 3.58 -4.93 5.12
C VAL A 325 3.16 -6.10 4.25
N GLU A 326 4.05 -6.64 3.41
CA GLU A 326 3.78 -7.76 2.52
C GLU A 326 2.53 -7.51 1.64
N ALA A 327 2.37 -6.28 1.14
CA ALA A 327 1.23 -5.89 0.31
C ALA A 327 1.13 -6.80 -0.92
N ASP A 328 -0.08 -7.09 -1.39
CA ASP A 328 -0.33 -7.87 -2.60
C ASP A 328 -0.31 -7.01 -3.86
N VAL A 329 -0.70 -5.74 -3.69
CA VAL A 329 -0.68 -4.73 -4.74
C VAL A 329 -0.09 -3.45 -4.20
N PHE A 330 0.85 -2.88 -4.95
CA PHE A 330 1.31 -1.52 -4.76
C PHE A 330 0.69 -0.63 -5.83
N MET A 331 -0.12 0.34 -5.43
CA MET A 331 -0.87 1.22 -6.31
C MET A 331 -0.40 2.67 -6.15
N ILE A 332 0.04 3.28 -7.24
CA ILE A 332 0.41 4.70 -7.29
C ILE A 332 -0.70 5.46 -8.02
N LEU A 333 -1.32 6.42 -7.32
CA LEU A 333 -2.39 7.24 -7.87
C LEU A 333 -1.86 8.57 -8.38
N THR A 334 -2.17 8.86 -9.64
CA THR A 334 -1.73 10.07 -10.37
C THR A 334 -2.91 10.74 -11.09
N ASP A 335 -2.62 11.78 -11.86
CA ASP A 335 -3.56 12.57 -12.67
C ASP A 335 -3.87 11.95 -14.05
N VAL A 336 -3.08 10.98 -14.50
CA VAL A 336 -3.27 10.27 -15.77
C VAL A 336 -3.84 8.87 -15.55
N THR A 337 -4.69 8.42 -16.47
CA THR A 337 -5.33 7.10 -16.40
C THR A 337 -4.34 5.95 -16.54
N ASN A 338 -3.26 6.17 -17.31
CA ASN A 338 -2.22 5.21 -17.66
C ASN A 338 -0.88 5.94 -17.77
N VAL A 339 0.19 5.17 -17.73
CA VAL A 339 1.52 5.58 -18.20
C VAL A 339 1.53 5.53 -19.73
N TYR A 340 2.27 6.47 -20.33
CA TYR A 340 2.41 6.57 -21.78
C TYR A 340 3.87 6.63 -22.18
N LEU A 341 4.22 6.00 -23.30
CA LEU A 341 5.44 6.29 -24.04
C LEU A 341 5.18 7.50 -24.94
N HIS A 342 6.23 8.28 -25.26
CA HIS A 342 6.10 9.49 -26.09
C HIS A 342 5.01 10.45 -25.57
N PHE A 343 4.99 10.69 -24.26
CA PHE A 343 3.93 11.46 -23.61
C PHE A 343 3.81 12.88 -24.18
N GLY A 344 2.61 13.24 -24.64
CA GLY A 344 2.33 14.54 -25.26
C GLY A 344 2.71 14.63 -26.75
N GLU A 345 3.23 13.57 -27.35
CA GLU A 345 3.61 13.53 -28.78
C GLU A 345 2.51 12.88 -29.65
N PRO A 346 2.50 13.12 -30.98
CA PRO A 346 1.50 12.50 -31.87
C PRO A 346 1.51 10.97 -31.91
N ASN A 347 2.65 10.35 -31.58
CA ASN A 347 2.87 8.91 -31.49
C ASN A 347 2.75 8.38 -30.04
N GLN A 348 2.08 9.12 -29.15
CA GLN A 348 1.84 8.70 -27.77
C GLN A 348 1.22 7.30 -27.71
N GLN A 349 1.84 6.39 -26.96
CA GLN A 349 1.39 5.01 -26.80
C GLN A 349 1.00 4.74 -25.35
N LYS A 350 -0.22 4.23 -25.14
CA LYS A 350 -0.75 3.87 -23.83
C LYS A 350 -0.17 2.53 -23.36
N LEU A 351 0.35 2.47 -22.14
CA LEU A 351 0.78 1.24 -21.49
C LEU A 351 -0.35 0.63 -20.67
N GLU A 352 -0.64 -0.65 -20.89
CA GLU A 352 -1.63 -1.43 -20.12
C GLU A 352 -0.88 -2.44 -19.23
N GLY A 353 -0.93 -3.74 -19.53
CA GLY A 353 -0.12 -4.74 -18.84
C GLY A 353 1.29 -4.81 -19.44
N VAL A 354 2.31 -4.48 -18.64
CA VAL A 354 3.72 -4.45 -19.08
C VAL A 354 4.55 -5.37 -18.19
N PRO A 355 5.25 -6.37 -18.75
CA PRO A 355 6.19 -7.18 -17.98
C PRO A 355 7.34 -6.33 -17.42
N VAL A 356 7.86 -6.68 -16.23
CA VAL A 356 9.00 -6.00 -15.60
C VAL A 356 10.17 -5.74 -16.55
N LYS A 357 10.54 -6.73 -17.37
CA LYS A 357 11.65 -6.61 -18.32
C LYS A 357 11.43 -5.47 -19.33
N GLU A 358 10.24 -5.41 -19.92
CA GLU A 358 9.89 -4.40 -20.91
C GLU A 358 9.80 -3.01 -20.25
N ALA A 359 9.26 -2.93 -19.03
CA ALA A 359 9.19 -1.68 -18.28
C ALA A 359 10.59 -1.09 -17.98
N LYS A 360 11.59 -1.94 -17.70
CA LYS A 360 12.99 -1.53 -17.51
C LYS A 360 13.65 -1.04 -18.81
N GLU A 361 13.32 -1.66 -19.94
CA GLU A 361 13.79 -1.22 -21.25
C GLU A 361 13.28 0.21 -21.52
N TYR A 362 11.99 0.47 -21.30
CA TYR A 362 11.41 1.81 -21.44
C TYR A 362 12.02 2.86 -20.49
N MET A 363 12.36 2.48 -19.25
CA MET A 363 13.10 3.34 -18.32
C MET A 363 14.48 3.71 -18.88
N THR A 364 15.20 2.74 -19.46
CA THR A 364 16.55 2.94 -20.00
C THR A 364 16.53 3.80 -21.26
N GLU A 365 15.47 3.71 -22.06
CA GLU A 365 15.23 4.53 -23.25
C GLU A 365 14.86 5.98 -22.93
N GLY A 366 14.59 6.32 -21.65
CA GLY A 366 14.33 7.70 -21.22
C GLY A 366 12.93 8.21 -21.55
N HIS A 367 11.93 7.33 -21.67
CA HIS A 367 10.54 7.72 -21.96
C HIS A 367 9.85 8.48 -20.81
N PHE A 368 10.37 8.39 -19.59
CA PHE A 368 9.70 8.90 -18.39
C PHE A 368 10.50 10.03 -17.73
N ALA A 369 9.85 11.16 -17.48
CA ALA A 369 10.52 12.34 -16.92
C ALA A 369 10.88 12.18 -15.43
N ASP A 370 12.12 12.53 -15.08
CA ASP A 370 12.74 12.37 -13.75
C ASP A 370 11.97 13.04 -12.59
N GLY A 371 11.19 14.09 -12.87
CA GLY A 371 10.43 14.84 -11.86
C GLY A 371 8.98 14.38 -11.65
N SER A 372 8.49 13.39 -12.42
CA SER A 372 7.08 13.00 -12.38
C SER A 372 6.88 11.49 -12.52
N MET A 373 6.92 10.97 -13.74
CA MET A 373 6.61 9.57 -14.03
C MET A 373 7.80 8.64 -13.79
N GLY A 374 9.04 9.11 -13.94
CA GLY A 374 10.25 8.32 -13.72
C GLY A 374 10.28 7.65 -12.34
N PRO A 375 10.20 8.41 -11.24
CA PRO A 375 10.19 7.83 -9.89
C PRO A 375 9.03 6.86 -9.62
N LYS A 376 7.88 7.06 -10.29
CA LYS A 376 6.72 6.16 -10.18
C LYS A 376 6.98 4.83 -10.86
N MET A 377 7.54 4.88 -12.07
CA MET A 377 7.93 3.70 -12.81
C MET A 377 9.04 2.93 -12.09
N GLU A 378 10.06 3.62 -11.56
CA GLU A 378 11.10 3.01 -10.72
C GLU A 378 10.49 2.23 -9.55
N ALA A 379 9.61 2.88 -8.78
CA ALA A 379 8.99 2.27 -7.62
C ALA A 379 8.06 1.10 -7.99
N ALA A 380 7.29 1.23 -9.07
CA ALA A 380 6.40 0.18 -9.56
C ALA A 380 7.18 -1.04 -10.10
N ILE A 381 8.26 -0.81 -10.86
CA ILE A 381 9.16 -1.87 -11.34
C ILE A 381 9.79 -2.60 -10.15
N ALA A 382 10.36 -1.87 -9.19
CA ALA A 382 11.01 -2.45 -8.02
C ALA A 382 10.05 -3.32 -7.19
N PHE A 383 8.79 -2.89 -7.01
CA PHE A 383 7.78 -3.73 -6.36
C PHE A 383 7.46 -4.98 -7.20
N ALA A 384 7.31 -4.83 -8.52
CA ALA A 384 6.95 -5.95 -9.39
C ALA A 384 8.07 -7.00 -9.51
N GLU A 385 9.33 -6.62 -9.32
CA GLU A 385 10.46 -7.54 -9.19
C GLU A 385 10.34 -8.45 -7.97
N SER A 386 9.60 -8.06 -6.93
CA SER A 386 9.35 -8.91 -5.77
C SER A 386 8.34 -10.04 -6.05
N GLY A 387 7.84 -10.16 -7.29
CA GLY A 387 6.88 -11.18 -7.70
C GLY A 387 5.41 -10.77 -7.53
N LYS A 388 5.13 -9.50 -7.24
CA LYS A 388 3.76 -8.97 -7.02
C LYS A 388 3.38 -7.94 -8.08
N GLU A 389 2.11 -7.52 -8.11
CA GLU A 389 1.60 -6.59 -9.14
C GLU A 389 1.69 -5.14 -8.66
N ALA A 390 2.30 -4.27 -9.47
CA ALA A 390 2.24 -2.82 -9.25
C ALA A 390 1.30 -2.14 -10.25
N ILE A 391 0.58 -1.12 -9.82
CA ILE A 391 -0.42 -0.42 -10.64
C ILE A 391 -0.17 1.08 -10.59
N ILE A 392 -0.15 1.74 -11.74
CA ILE A 392 -0.14 3.20 -11.87
C ILE A 392 -1.41 3.60 -12.62
N CYS A 393 -2.26 4.40 -11.98
CA CYS A 393 -3.52 4.85 -12.59
C CYS A 393 -4.04 6.14 -11.97
N SER A 394 -5.11 6.68 -12.55
CA SER A 394 -5.87 7.76 -11.93
C SER A 394 -6.75 7.24 -10.80
N LEU A 395 -7.02 8.11 -9.83
CA LEU A 395 -7.90 7.80 -8.70
C LEU A 395 -9.27 7.22 -9.15
N ASP A 396 -9.88 7.81 -10.19
CA ASP A 396 -11.17 7.33 -10.74
C ASP A 396 -11.11 5.93 -11.37
N ALA A 397 -9.91 5.48 -11.77
CA ALA A 397 -9.69 4.19 -12.39
C ALA A 397 -9.24 3.12 -11.39
N ALA A 398 -9.05 3.47 -10.10
CA ALA A 398 -8.39 2.62 -9.12
C ALA A 398 -9.10 1.26 -8.92
N VAL A 399 -10.42 1.27 -8.76
CA VAL A 399 -11.23 0.04 -8.60
C VAL A 399 -11.14 -0.84 -9.85
N GLU A 400 -11.28 -0.23 -11.02
CA GLU A 400 -11.18 -0.93 -12.30
C GLU A 400 -9.77 -1.48 -12.56
N ALA A 401 -8.74 -0.77 -12.10
CA ALA A 401 -7.36 -1.19 -12.23
C ALA A 401 -7.05 -2.39 -11.33
N LEU A 402 -7.59 -2.44 -10.09
CA LEU A 402 -7.51 -3.62 -9.22
C LEU A 402 -8.21 -4.84 -9.81
N ALA A 403 -9.28 -4.63 -10.58
CA ALA A 403 -9.96 -5.68 -11.34
C ALA A 403 -9.21 -6.07 -12.64
N GLY A 404 -8.07 -5.44 -12.94
CA GLY A 404 -7.27 -5.71 -14.13
C GLY A 404 -7.82 -5.13 -15.43
N ARG A 405 -8.77 -4.19 -15.34
CA ARG A 405 -9.50 -3.59 -16.49
C ARG A 405 -9.07 -2.16 -16.82
N ALA A 406 -8.22 -1.55 -16.01
CA ALA A 406 -7.71 -0.20 -16.22
C ALA A 406 -6.27 -0.03 -15.68
N GLY A 407 -5.69 1.15 -15.89
CA GLY A 407 -4.35 1.48 -15.41
C GLY A 407 -3.21 0.82 -16.18
N THR A 408 -2.00 1.24 -15.87
CA THR A 408 -0.78 0.54 -16.26
C THR A 408 -0.40 -0.42 -15.15
N ARG A 409 -0.26 -1.70 -15.50
CA ARG A 409 0.01 -2.78 -14.55
C ARG A 409 1.38 -3.36 -14.86
N ILE A 410 2.32 -3.20 -13.94
CA ILE A 410 3.64 -3.80 -14.06
C ILE A 410 3.54 -5.21 -13.51
N LEU A 411 3.67 -6.18 -14.41
CA LEU A 411 3.43 -7.58 -14.13
C LEU A 411 4.74 -8.27 -13.76
N PRO A 412 4.76 -9.07 -12.67
CA PRO A 412 5.95 -9.83 -12.30
C PRO A 412 6.30 -10.82 -13.42
N GLU A 413 7.58 -11.19 -13.51
CA GLU A 413 7.98 -12.25 -14.43
C GLU A 413 7.24 -13.54 -14.05
N LYS A 414 6.59 -14.19 -15.03
CA LYS A 414 6.02 -15.52 -14.81
C LYS A 414 7.16 -16.43 -14.38
N SER A 415 7.10 -16.95 -13.16
CA SER A 415 8.05 -17.94 -12.68
C SER A 415 7.99 -19.15 -13.61
N THR A 416 8.95 -19.28 -14.51
CA THR A 416 9.21 -20.53 -15.22
C THR A 416 9.88 -21.47 -14.22
N VAL A 417 9.10 -22.01 -13.29
CA VAL A 417 9.51 -23.20 -12.56
C VAL A 417 9.33 -24.37 -13.51
N ASN A 418 10.41 -25.14 -13.66
CA ASN A 418 10.67 -26.10 -14.72
C ASN A 418 9.58 -27.17 -14.90
N ALA A 419 9.50 -27.62 -16.16
CA ALA A 419 8.72 -28.74 -16.69
C ALA A 419 9.01 -30.10 -16.02
#